data_AF-A0A4R6FSL1-F1
#
_entry.id   AF-A0A4R6FSL1-F1
#
_cell.length_a   1.000
_cell.length_b   1.000
_cell.length_c   1.000
_cell.angle_alpha   90.00
_cell.angle_beta   90.00
_cell.angle_gamma   90.00
#
_symmetry.space_group_name_H-M   'P 1'
#
loop_
_entity.id
_entity.type
_entity.pdbx_description
1 polymer ?
#
loop_
_entity_poly.entity_id
_entity_poly.type
_entity_poly.pdbx_seq_one_letter_code
_entity_poly.pdbx_strand_id
1 'polypeptide(L)' 'MIAFVTRNTSAATGQRFEIRTAREEGIPLMGMYATQENRPYTIPEELHRIPIVDWTWANISTFLSRL' A
#
# COMPACT_ATOMS: atom_id res chain seq x y z
N MET A 1 -6.33 0.91 6.69
CA MET A 1 -6.14 -0.07 5.60
C MET A 1 -4.65 -0.28 5.35
N ILE A 2 -4.22 -1.53 5.19
CA ILE A 2 -2.85 -1.86 4.73
C ILE A 2 -2.98 -2.47 3.33
N ALA A 3 -2.25 -1.93 2.35
CA ALA A 3 -2.26 -2.41 0.98
C ALA A 3 -0.92 -3.07 0.62
N PHE A 4 -0.96 -4.36 0.25
CA PHE A 4 0.23 -5.07 -0.20
C PHE A 4 0.59 -4.71 -1.63
N VAL A 5 1.79 -4.19 -1.84
CA VAL A 5 2.27 -3.71 -3.13
C VAL A 5 3.23 -4.75 -3.71
N THR A 6 2.92 -5.21 -4.92
CA THR A 6 3.72 -6.14 -5.71
C THR A 6 3.91 -5.60 -7.12
N ARG A 7 4.75 -6.24 -7.93
CA ARG A 7 4.90 -5.88 -9.36
C ARG A 7 3.59 -5.86 -10.16
N ASN A 8 2.58 -6.64 -9.72
CA ASN A 8 1.31 -6.80 -10.43
C ASN A 8 0.21 -5.85 -9.91
N THR A 9 0.46 -5.10 -8.84
CA THR A 9 -0.55 -4.23 -8.22
C THR A 9 -1.08 -3.17 -9.21
N SER A 10 -0.26 -2.69 -10.13
CA SER A 10 -0.66 -1.73 -11.17
C SER A 10 -1.69 -2.30 -12.16
N ALA A 11 -1.68 -3.62 -12.38
CA ALA A 11 -2.65 -4.32 -13.21
C ALA A 11 -3.88 -4.83 -12.41
N ALA A 12 -3.80 -4.85 -11.08
CA ALA A 12 -4.87 -5.33 -10.21
C ALA A 12 -5.97 -4.27 -10.03
N THR A 13 -6.91 -4.20 -10.98
CA THR A 13 -7.99 -3.20 -11.01
C THR A 13 -8.85 -3.20 -9.74
N GLY A 14 -9.19 -4.38 -9.20
CA GLY A 14 -9.95 -4.49 -7.95
C GLY A 14 -9.18 -3.94 -6.76
N GLN A 15 -7.90 -4.29 -6.63
CA GLN A 15 -7.05 -3.74 -5.56
C GLN A 15 -6.89 -2.22 -5.68
N ARG A 16 -6.74 -1.70 -6.91
CA ARG A 16 -6.66 -0.25 -7.17
C ARG A 16 -7.96 0.47 -6.83
N PHE A 17 -9.11 -0.17 -7.09
CA PHE A 17 -10.42 0.36 -6.68
C PHE A 17 -10.46 0.55 -5.16
N GLU A 18 -10.14 -0.50 -4.38
CA GLU A 18 -10.14 -0.42 -2.90
C GLU A 18 -9.20 0.67 -2.36
N ILE A 19 -7.99 0.79 -2.93
CA ILE A 19 -7.02 1.81 -2.53
C ILE A 19 -7.55 3.22 -2.82
N ARG A 20 -8.16 3.43 -3.99
CA ARG A 20 -8.77 4.72 -4.35
C ARG A 20 -9.93 5.05 -3.42
N THR A 21 -10.84 4.11 -3.19
CA THR A 21 -11.99 4.32 -2.29
C THR A 21 -11.52 4.67 -0.88
N ALA A 22 -10.57 3.93 -0.31
CA ALA A 22 -10.03 4.23 1.01
C ALA A 22 -9.42 5.65 1.09
N ARG A 23 -8.76 6.10 0.01
CA ARG A 23 -8.21 7.45 -0.08
C ARG A 23 -9.30 8.53 -0.19
N GLU A 24 -10.33 8.29 -0.99
CA GLU A 24 -11.48 9.19 -1.17
C GLU A 24 -12.30 9.33 0.12
N GLU A 25 -12.43 8.25 0.89
CA GLU A 25 -13.13 8.22 2.18
C GLU A 25 -12.27 8.68 3.36
N GLY A 26 -11.01 9.03 3.13
CA GLY A 26 -10.09 9.50 4.19
C GLY A 26 -9.67 8.43 5.19
N ILE A 27 -9.77 7.15 4.82
CA ILE A 27 -9.33 6.03 5.65
C ILE A 27 -7.79 6.01 5.70
N PRO A 28 -7.18 5.93 6.89
CA PRO A 28 -5.72 5.83 7.01
C PRO A 28 -5.18 4.65 6.20
N LEU A 29 -4.24 4.91 5.30
CA LEU A 29 -3.72 3.95 4.33
C LEU A 29 -2.19 3.87 4.37
N MET A 30 -1.66 2.65 4.40
CA MET A 30 -0.22 2.38 4.29
C MET A 30 0.04 1.30 3.24
N GLY A 31 1.00 1.55 2.35
CA GLY A 31 1.51 0.55 1.43
C GLY A 31 2.59 -0.31 2.08
N MET A 32 2.60 -1.62 1.80
CA MET A 32 3.67 -2.52 2.22
C MET A 32 4.14 -3.40 1.07
N TYR A 33 5.45 -3.44 0.79
CA TYR A 33 5.97 -4.38 -0.20
C TYR A 33 5.82 -5.82 0.30
N ALA A 34 5.13 -6.67 -0.46
CA ALA A 34 4.96 -8.08 -0.10
C ALA A 34 6.21 -8.93 -0.39
N THR A 35 7.10 -8.44 -1.27
CA THR A 35 8.38 -9.08 -1.61
C THR A 35 9.50 -8.05 -1.54
N GLN A 36 10.67 -8.46 -1.05
CA GLN A 36 11.87 -7.61 -1.04
C GLN A 36 12.59 -7.64 -2.40
N GLU A 37 12.56 -8.81 -3.04
CA GLU A 37 13.09 -9.01 -4.38
C GLU A 37 11.98 -8.69 -5.39
N ASN A 38 12.23 -7.80 -6.34
CA ASN A 38 11.27 -7.33 -7.36
C ASN A 38 10.20 -6.35 -6.85
N ARG A 39 10.62 -5.32 -6.11
CA ARG A 39 9.78 -4.15 -5.87
C ARG A 39 9.22 -3.62 -7.20
N PRO A 40 7.95 -3.17 -7.23
CA PRO A 40 7.34 -2.67 -8.45
C PRO A 40 8.13 -1.50 -9.01
N TYR A 41 8.51 -1.59 -10.27
CA TYR A 41 9.07 -0.47 -11.04
C TYR A 41 8.04 0.65 -11.26
N THR A 42 6.75 0.29 -11.23
CA THR A 42 5.64 1.22 -11.42
C THR A 42 4.71 1.12 -10.23
N ILE A 43 4.61 2.21 -9.47
CA ILE A 43 3.65 2.35 -8.39
C ILE A 43 2.32 2.85 -9.00
N PRO A 44 1.16 2.27 -8.65
CA PRO A 44 -0.13 2.80 -9.07
C PRO A 44 -0.32 4.24 -8.58
N GLU A 45 -0.98 5.06 -9.39
CA GLU A 45 -1.23 6.48 -9.05
C GLU A 45 -1.99 6.65 -7.74
N GLU A 46 -2.85 5.69 -7.41
CA GLU A 46 -3.64 5.68 -6.18
C GLU A 46 -2.75 5.65 -4.93
N LEU A 47 -1.57 5.02 -5.02
CA LEU A 47 -0.57 4.92 -3.96
C LEU A 47 0.47 6.05 -3.99
N HIS A 48 0.40 6.97 -4.95
CA HIS A 48 1.28 8.14 -4.95
C HIS A 48 1.05 8.99 -3.69
N ARG A 49 2.15 9.45 -3.08
CA ARG A 49 2.17 10.23 -1.81
C ARG A 49 1.73 9.44 -0.57
N ILE A 50 1.55 8.13 -0.68
CA ILE A 50 1.32 7.23 0.45
C ILE A 50 2.65 6.55 0.79
N PRO A 51 3.04 6.46 2.07
CA PRO A 51 4.25 5.73 2.45
C PRO A 51 4.10 4.26 2.08
N ILE A 52 5.07 3.75 1.30
CA ILE A 52 5.22 2.33 1.00
C ILE A 52 6.48 1.84 1.70
N VAL A 53 6.32 0.92 2.64
CA VAL A 53 7.39 0.41 3.49
C VAL A 53 7.57 -1.09 3.30
N ASP A 54 8.63 -1.66 3.87
CA ASP A 54 8.78 -3.11 3.89
C ASP A 54 7.78 -3.76 4.84
N TRP A 55 7.29 -4.95 4.48
CA TRP A 55 6.46 -5.74 5.37
C TRP A 55 7.31 -6.26 6.55
N THR A 56 7.25 -5.53 7.66
CA THR A 56 7.89 -5.90 8.92
C THR A 56 6.91 -5.67 10.09
N TRP A 57 7.07 -6.44 11.16
CA TRP A 57 6.29 -6.24 12.38
C TRP A 57 6.44 -4.83 12.95
N ALA A 58 7.64 -4.26 12.93
CA ALA A 58 7.91 -2.91 13.42
C ALA A 58 7.08 -1.84 12.67
N ASN A 59 6.97 -1.96 11.35
CA ASN A 59 6.18 -1.04 10.54
C ASN A 59 4.68 -1.20 10.78
N ILE A 60 4.19 -2.44 10.92
CA ILE A 60 2.79 -2.72 11.25
C ILE A 60 2.44 -2.13 12.61
N SER A 61 3.23 -2.43 13.66
CA SER A 61 2.99 -1.91 15.00
C SER A 61 2.99 -0.38 15.00
N THR A 62 3.97 0.25 14.34
CA THR A 62 4.05 1.72 14.24
C THR A 62 2.83 2.32 13.54
N PHE A 63 2.32 1.67 12.49
CA PHE A 63 1.11 2.12 11.80
C PHE A 63 -0.12 2.02 12.71
N LEU A 64 -0.32 0.86 13.34
CA LEU A 64 -1.46 0.62 14.23
C LEU A 64 -1.46 1.55 15.44
N SER A 65 -0.29 1.94 15.97
CA SER A 65 -0.20 2.90 17.07
C SER A 65 -0.53 4.35 16.70
N ARG A 66 -0.64 4.67 15.39
CA ARG A 66 -0.96 6.02 14.89
C ARG A 66 -2.42 6.17 14.43
N LEU A 67 -3.19 5.09 14.47
CA LEU A 67 -4.64 5.08 14.20
C LEU A 67 -5.40 5.60 15.43
#